data_AF-A0A969IGR5-F1
#
_entry.id   AF-A0A969IGR5-F1
#
_cell.length_a   1.000
_cell.length_b   1.000
_cell.length_c   1.000
_cell.angle_alpha   90.00
_cell.angle_beta   90.00
_cell.angle_gamma   90.00
#
_symmetry.space_group_name_H-M   'P 1'
#
loop_
_entity.id
_entity.type
_entity.pdbx_description
1 polymer ?
#
loop_
_entity_poly.entity_id
_entity_poly.type
_entity_poly.pdbx_seq_one_letter_code
_entity_poly.pdbx_strand_id
1 'polypeptide(L)'
;MVTIKINFRGGIISPGDLYNILVAAGKAAVFHVKFGLRQQLLVETGQSSADVLMNQLNLLGISYEYDNDEYPNIVSSYPAEEVFITNTWLSEGVYKDIFDLMDYQPKLKINVSDCNQSFTPLLTGNINWVASPTAQHFWHLFYPFSENQCYL
;
A
#
# COMPACT_ATOMS: atom_id res chain seq x y z
N MET A 1 16.81 4.33 -16.46
CA MET A 1 15.67 3.48 -16.08
C MET A 1 14.78 4.31 -15.20
N VAL A 2 13.47 4.12 -15.32
CA VAL A 2 12.44 4.86 -14.57
C VAL A 2 11.54 3.86 -13.87
N THR A 3 10.91 4.29 -12.77
CA THR A 3 10.03 3.42 -11.99
C THR A 3 8.59 3.93 -12.05
N ILE A 4 7.66 3.05 -12.40
CA ILE A 4 6.23 3.28 -12.21
C ILE A 4 5.80 2.56 -10.94
N LYS A 5 5.20 3.29 -10.00
CA LYS A 5 4.69 2.78 -8.74
C LYS A 5 3.17 2.79 -8.75
N ILE A 6 2.55 1.67 -8.38
CA ILE A 6 1.10 1.54 -8.22
C ILE A 6 0.83 1.08 -6.79
N ASN A 7 0.13 1.90 -6.00
CA ASN A 7 -0.19 1.59 -4.62
C ASN A 7 -1.40 0.65 -4.54
N PHE A 8 -1.34 -0.38 -3.68
CA PHE A 8 -2.51 -1.19 -3.32
C PHE A 8 -2.93 -0.82 -1.91
N ARG A 9 -3.95 0.03 -1.77
CA ARG A 9 -4.39 0.56 -0.48
C ARG A 9 -4.68 -0.62 0.47
N GLY A 10 -4.02 -0.62 1.63
CA GLY A 10 -4.14 -1.69 2.62
C GLY A 10 -3.59 -3.05 2.17
N GLY A 11 -2.90 -3.12 1.04
CA GLY A 11 -2.48 -4.37 0.41
C GLY A 11 -3.59 -5.09 -0.34
N ILE A 12 -4.68 -4.39 -0.66
CA ILE A 12 -5.86 -4.95 -1.33
C ILE A 12 -5.86 -4.53 -2.81
N ILE A 13 -6.06 -5.50 -3.69
CA ILE A 13 -6.33 -5.28 -5.11
C ILE A 13 -7.27 -6.37 -5.63
N SER A 14 -8.20 -6.03 -6.52
CA SER A 14 -9.04 -7.02 -7.18
C SER A 14 -8.20 -7.85 -8.17
N PRO A 15 -8.45 -9.16 -8.32
CA PRO A 15 -7.75 -9.96 -9.32
C PRO A 15 -7.91 -9.42 -10.75
N GLY A 16 -9.06 -8.82 -11.06
CA GLY A 16 -9.34 -8.21 -12.36
C GLY A 16 -8.46 -7.00 -12.65
N ASP A 17 -8.33 -6.09 -11.68
CA ASP A 17 -7.47 -4.90 -11.84
C ASP A 17 -6.01 -5.30 -11.92
N LEU A 18 -5.55 -6.23 -11.07
CA LEU A 18 -4.19 -6.73 -11.13
C LEU A 18 -3.90 -7.37 -12.49
N TYR A 19 -4.82 -8.21 -12.99
CA TYR A 19 -4.70 -8.82 -14.32
C TYR A 19 -4.59 -7.75 -15.42
N ASN A 20 -5.48 -6.74 -15.41
CA ASN A 20 -5.47 -5.67 -16.40
C ASN A 20 -4.17 -4.84 -16.35
N ILE A 21 -3.64 -4.56 -15.16
CA ILE A 21 -2.34 -3.90 -14.98
C ILE A 21 -1.22 -4.75 -15.60
N LEU A 22 -1.20 -6.06 -15.37
CA LEU A 22 -0.19 -6.96 -15.91
C LEU A 22 -0.30 -7.10 -17.44
N VAL A 23 -1.52 -7.12 -17.99
CA VAL A 23 -1.75 -7.08 -19.44
C VAL A 23 -1.25 -5.76 -20.04
N ALA A 24 -1.50 -4.63 -19.36
CA ALA A 24 -0.97 -3.33 -19.75
C ALA A 24 0.57 -3.30 -19.76
N ALA A 25 1.21 -3.89 -18.74
CA ALA A 25 2.66 -4.05 -18.69
C ALA A 25 3.17 -4.90 -19.86
N GLY A 26 2.50 -6.02 -20.18
CA GLY A 26 2.83 -6.87 -21.33
C GLY A 26 2.76 -6.12 -22.67
N LYS A 27 1.76 -5.25 -22.87
CA LYS A 27 1.67 -4.39 -24.07
C LYS A 27 2.82 -3.39 -24.18
N ALA A 28 3.39 -2.98 -23.05
CA ALA A 28 4.58 -2.14 -22.97
C ALA A 28 5.91 -2.92 -23.09
N ALA A 29 5.84 -4.22 -23.39
CA ALA A 29 6.96 -5.16 -23.39
C ALA A 29 7.68 -5.26 -22.02
N VAL A 30 6.93 -5.07 -20.93
CA VAL A 30 7.42 -5.24 -19.56
C VAL A 30 6.88 -6.55 -18.99
N PHE A 31 7.78 -7.52 -18.79
CA PHE A 31 7.44 -8.87 -18.35
C PHE A 31 7.84 -9.17 -16.90
N HIS A 32 8.47 -8.21 -16.23
CA HIS A 32 8.90 -8.32 -14.84
C HIS A 32 8.38 -7.14 -14.03
N VAL A 33 7.75 -7.45 -12.91
CA VAL A 33 7.26 -6.50 -11.94
C VAL A 33 7.62 -7.01 -10.55
N LYS A 34 7.66 -6.12 -9.56
CA LYS A 34 8.02 -6.45 -8.18
C LYS A 34 6.93 -5.96 -7.23
N PHE A 35 6.67 -6.71 -6.17
CA PHE A 35 5.93 -6.16 -5.03
C PHE A 35 6.93 -5.43 -4.12
N GLY A 36 6.67 -4.16 -3.87
CA GLY A 36 7.47 -3.34 -2.96
C GLY A 36 7.10 -3.56 -1.49
N LEU A 37 7.98 -3.12 -0.59
CA LEU A 37 7.85 -3.30 0.86
C LEU A 37 6.65 -2.58 1.49
N ARG A 38 6.05 -1.62 0.77
CA ARG A 38 4.84 -0.90 1.20
C ARG A 38 3.60 -1.30 0.42
N GLN A 39 3.49 -2.57 0.04
CA GLN A 39 2.28 -3.13 -0.61
C GLN A 39 1.92 -2.41 -1.91
N GLN A 40 2.92 -2.26 -2.77
CA GLN A 40 2.80 -1.56 -4.04
C GLN A 40 3.38 -2.43 -5.15
N LEU A 41 2.89 -2.28 -6.37
CA LEU A 41 3.55 -2.82 -7.54
C LEU A 41 4.59 -1.81 -8.03
N LEU A 42 5.80 -2.30 -8.29
CA LEU A 42 6.91 -1.54 -8.84
C LEU A 42 7.26 -2.10 -10.21
N VAL A 43 7.29 -1.21 -11.20
CA VAL A 43 7.61 -1.52 -12.59
C VAL A 43 8.81 -0.69 -13.01
N GLU A 44 9.99 -1.32 -13.05
CA GLU A 44 11.24 -0.71 -13.49
C GLU A 44 11.41 -0.95 -15.00
N THR A 45 11.50 0.11 -15.80
CA THR A 45 11.59 -0.03 -17.25
C THR A 45 12.32 1.16 -17.92
N GLY A 46 12.47 1.10 -19.25
CA GLY A 46 12.96 2.22 -20.06
C GLY A 46 11.86 3.24 -20.36
N GLN A 47 12.24 4.46 -20.75
CA GLN A 47 11.30 5.57 -20.98
C GLN A 47 10.17 5.21 -21.96
N SER A 48 10.51 4.62 -23.11
CA SER A 48 9.52 4.28 -24.15
C SER A 48 8.46 3.29 -23.65
N SER A 49 8.87 2.26 -22.91
CA SER A 49 7.95 1.31 -22.29
C SER A 49 7.13 1.96 -21.17
N ALA A 50 7.73 2.86 -20.38
CA ALA A 50 7.01 3.60 -19.35
C ALA A 50 5.89 4.46 -19.97
N ASP A 51 6.16 5.16 -21.07
CA ASP A 51 5.17 5.99 -21.75
C ASP A 51 3.98 5.15 -22.26
N VAL A 52 4.24 3.96 -22.82
CA VAL A 52 3.17 3.03 -23.23
C VAL A 52 2.37 2.54 -22.03
N LEU A 53 3.04 2.15 -20.94
CA LEU A 53 2.37 1.66 -19.74
C LEU A 53 1.50 2.75 -19.10
N MET A 54 2.04 3.96 -18.93
CA MET A 54 1.30 5.11 -18.40
C MET A 54 0.02 5.38 -19.19
N ASN A 55 0.09 5.36 -20.52
CA ASN A 55 -1.09 5.50 -21.37
C ASN A 55 -2.13 4.39 -21.13
N GLN A 56 -1.70 3.14 -20.98
CA GLN A 56 -2.61 2.04 -20.67
C GLN A 56 -3.23 2.17 -19.28
N LEU A 57 -2.45 2.56 -18.25
CA LEU A 57 -2.94 2.76 -16.89
C LEU A 57 -3.98 3.88 -16.83
N ASN A 58 -3.74 4.98 -17.55
CA ASN A 58 -4.70 6.08 -17.67
C ASN A 58 -6.03 5.63 -18.29
N LEU A 59 -5.99 4.78 -19.34
CA LEU A 59 -7.19 4.21 -19.95
C LEU A 59 -7.96 3.28 -18.99
N LEU A 60 -7.25 2.60 -18.10
CA LEU A 60 -7.83 1.74 -17.07
C LEU A 60 -8.31 2.50 -15.83
N GLY A 61 -8.01 3.80 -15.71
CA GLY A 61 -8.28 4.58 -14.50
C GLY A 61 -7.42 4.18 -13.30
N ILE A 62 -6.29 3.51 -13.53
CA ILE A 62 -5.38 3.08 -12.47
C ILE A 62 -4.45 4.23 -12.10
N SER A 63 -4.47 4.63 -10.82
CA SER A 63 -3.56 5.65 -10.29
C SER A 63 -2.13 5.11 -10.15
N TYR A 64 -1.14 5.94 -10.49
CA TYR A 64 0.27 5.59 -10.39
C TYR A 64 1.14 6.84 -10.10
N GLU A 65 2.37 6.61 -9.63
CA GLU A 65 3.44 7.61 -9.61
C GLU A 65 4.54 7.24 -10.59
N TYR A 66 5.13 8.26 -11.21
CA TYR A 66 6.21 8.12 -12.19
C TYR A 66 7.49 8.73 -11.61
N ASP A 67 8.49 7.88 -11.40
CA ASP A 67 9.81 8.20 -10.88
C ASP A 67 9.79 9.09 -9.61
N ASN A 68 8.75 8.90 -8.78
CA ASN A 68 8.51 9.66 -7.57
C ASN A 68 7.89 8.78 -6.47
N ASP A 69 7.98 9.23 -5.23
CA ASP A 69 7.38 8.61 -4.04
C ASP A 69 6.74 9.69 -3.15
N GLU A 70 5.98 10.62 -3.75
CA GLU A 70 5.30 11.70 -3.05
C GLU A 70 4.11 11.17 -2.22
N TYR A 71 3.43 10.15 -2.72
CA TYR A 71 2.24 9.56 -2.10
C TYR A 71 2.53 8.12 -1.64
N PRO A 72 3.14 7.93 -0.45
CA PRO A 72 3.37 6.60 0.08
C PRO A 72 2.06 5.81 0.23
N ASN A 73 2.08 4.50 0.02
CA ASN A 73 0.88 3.71 0.23
C ASN A 73 0.45 3.67 1.71
N ILE A 74 -0.85 3.49 1.94
CA ILE A 74 -1.41 3.08 3.24
C ILE A 74 -1.20 1.57 3.35
N VAL A 75 -0.39 1.15 4.31
CA VAL A 75 -0.03 -0.26 4.51
C VAL A 75 -0.89 -0.85 5.61
N SER A 76 -1.22 -2.14 5.51
CA SER A 76 -1.93 -2.83 6.57
C SER A 76 -1.43 -4.23 6.86
N SER A 77 -1.89 -4.85 7.94
CA SER A 77 -1.68 -6.28 8.17
C SER A 77 -2.74 -7.19 7.54
N TYR A 78 -3.66 -6.64 6.72
CA TYR A 78 -4.68 -7.43 6.02
C TYR A 78 -4.11 -8.60 5.21
N PRO A 79 -3.00 -8.47 4.45
CA PRO A 79 -2.47 -9.63 3.71
C PRO A 79 -1.98 -10.81 4.58
N ALA A 80 -1.81 -10.60 5.88
CA ALA A 80 -1.46 -11.64 6.86
C ALA A 80 -2.67 -12.12 7.68
N GLU A 81 -3.85 -11.51 7.45
CA GLU A 81 -5.12 -11.90 8.06
C GLU A 81 -5.50 -13.32 7.63
N GLU A 82 -6.13 -14.07 8.56
CA GLU A 82 -6.42 -15.51 8.48
C GLU A 82 -5.22 -16.49 8.33
N VAL A 83 -4.04 -16.03 7.90
CA VAL A 83 -2.85 -16.89 7.79
C VAL A 83 -2.03 -16.89 9.09
N PHE A 84 -1.86 -15.72 9.71
CA PHE A 84 -1.02 -15.55 10.90
C PHE A 84 -1.72 -14.84 12.07
N ILE A 85 -2.79 -14.10 11.79
CA ILE A 85 -3.51 -13.33 12.79
C ILE A 85 -4.69 -14.15 13.28
N THR A 86 -4.67 -14.56 14.54
CA THR A 86 -5.79 -15.24 15.21
C THR A 86 -6.20 -14.44 16.44
N ASN A 87 -7.47 -14.55 16.83
CA ASN A 87 -8.03 -13.84 18.00
C ASN A 87 -7.93 -12.31 17.93
N THR A 88 -8.09 -11.73 16.74
CA THR A 88 -8.26 -10.28 16.55
C THR A 88 -9.72 -9.94 16.29
N TRP A 89 -10.08 -8.67 16.52
CA TRP A 89 -11.35 -8.10 16.09
C TRP A 89 -11.27 -7.48 14.68
N LEU A 90 -10.08 -7.42 14.07
CA LEU A 90 -9.88 -6.98 12.69
C LEU A 90 -10.18 -8.10 11.70
N SER A 91 -11.40 -8.12 11.17
CA SER A 91 -11.79 -8.98 10.05
C SER A 91 -11.57 -8.28 8.71
N GLU A 92 -11.62 -9.04 7.61
CA GLU A 92 -11.68 -8.49 6.25
C GLU A 92 -12.68 -7.33 6.10
N GLY A 93 -13.90 -7.48 6.64
CA GLY A 93 -14.92 -6.45 6.59
C GLY A 93 -14.49 -5.16 7.29
N VAL A 94 -13.90 -5.27 8.48
CA VAL A 94 -13.42 -4.11 9.24
C VAL A 94 -12.29 -3.38 8.51
N TYR A 95 -11.35 -4.11 7.90
CA TYR A 95 -10.30 -3.50 7.09
C TYR A 95 -10.86 -2.73 5.90
N LYS A 96 -11.80 -3.33 5.16
CA LYS A 96 -12.45 -2.70 4.01
C LYS A 96 -13.19 -1.43 4.43
N ASP A 97 -13.99 -1.49 5.49
CA ASP A 97 -14.71 -0.32 6.02
C ASP A 97 -13.74 0.83 6.38
N ILE A 98 -12.58 0.53 6.97
CA ILE A 98 -11.56 1.54 7.29
C ILE A 98 -10.96 2.15 6.02
N PHE A 99 -10.62 1.34 5.02
CA PHE A 99 -9.97 1.83 3.80
C PHE A 99 -10.92 2.58 2.86
N ASP A 100 -12.22 2.28 2.92
CA ASP A 100 -13.27 3.03 2.22
C ASP A 100 -13.40 4.47 2.77
N LEU A 101 -13.11 4.68 4.06
CA LEU A 101 -13.06 6.02 4.67
C LEU A 101 -11.77 6.79 4.37
N MET A 102 -10.73 6.12 3.88
CA MET A 102 -9.42 6.72 3.59
C MET A 102 -9.31 7.16 2.12
N ASP A 103 -10.29 7.91 1.63
CA ASP A 103 -10.34 8.36 0.23
C ASP A 103 -9.48 9.61 -0.03
N TYR A 104 -8.18 9.50 0.23
CA TYR A 104 -7.20 10.54 -0.04
C TYR A 104 -5.85 9.93 -0.42
N GLN A 105 -4.96 10.77 -0.97
CA GLN A 105 -3.56 10.40 -1.23
C GLN A 105 -2.69 10.90 -0.07
N PRO A 106 -2.19 10.00 0.81
CA PRO A 106 -1.44 10.42 1.98
C PRO A 106 -0.06 10.96 1.56
N LYS A 107 0.43 11.99 2.26
CA LYS A 107 1.83 12.46 2.16
C LYS A 107 2.73 11.90 3.25
N LEU A 108 2.14 11.20 4.22
CA LEU A 108 2.82 10.54 5.33
C LEU A 108 2.64 9.04 5.20
N LYS A 109 3.64 8.27 5.63
CA LYS A 109 3.57 6.80 5.68
C LYS A 109 2.59 6.41 6.79
N ILE A 110 1.45 5.84 6.40
CA ILE A 110 0.43 5.36 7.34
C ILE A 110 0.45 3.82 7.35
N ASN A 111 0.42 3.24 8.54
CA ASN A 111 0.30 1.81 8.76
C ASN A 111 -0.93 1.52 9.63
N VAL A 112 -1.74 0.52 9.27
CA VAL A 112 -2.91 0.04 10.02
C VAL A 112 -2.75 -1.45 10.32
N SER A 113 -2.40 -1.80 11.55
CA SER A 113 -1.91 -3.13 11.87
C SER A 113 -2.63 -3.77 13.06
N ASP A 114 -2.72 -5.09 13.01
CA ASP A 114 -2.99 -5.91 14.17
C ASP A 114 -1.76 -5.98 15.08
N CYS A 115 -1.98 -6.11 16.40
CA CYS A 115 -0.90 -6.21 17.38
C CYS A 115 -0.17 -7.57 17.42
N ASN A 116 -0.79 -8.65 16.92
CA ASN A 116 -0.30 -10.02 17.02
C ASN A 116 0.46 -10.50 15.77
N GLN A 117 0.88 -9.59 14.88
CA GLN A 117 1.52 -9.95 13.62
C GLN A 117 2.97 -9.48 13.53
N SER A 118 3.82 -10.28 12.88
CA SER A 118 5.25 -9.98 12.66
C SER A 118 5.63 -9.85 11.18
N PHE A 119 4.66 -9.88 10.27
CA PHE A 119 4.85 -9.97 8.82
C PHE A 119 5.00 -8.60 8.15
N THR A 120 4.22 -7.60 8.58
CA THR A 120 4.40 -6.20 8.16
C THR A 120 5.08 -5.40 9.28
N PRO A 121 6.10 -4.57 8.98
CA PRO A 121 6.78 -3.81 10.02
C PRO A 121 5.85 -2.82 10.75
N LEU A 122 5.49 -3.13 12.00
CA LEU A 122 4.47 -2.43 12.79
C LEU A 122 4.70 -0.92 12.98
N LEU A 123 5.96 -0.48 13.05
CA LEU A 123 6.34 0.89 13.43
C LEU A 123 7.28 1.54 12.41
N THR A 124 6.98 1.39 11.12
CA THR A 124 7.76 1.99 10.01
C THR A 124 7.11 3.20 9.37
N GLY A 125 5.85 3.48 9.73
CA GLY A 125 5.12 4.65 9.28
C GLY A 125 5.43 5.88 10.13
N ASN A 126 5.12 7.06 9.58
CA ASN A 126 4.99 8.27 10.38
C ASN A 126 3.81 8.15 11.35
N ILE A 127 2.73 7.49 10.91
CA ILE A 127 1.52 7.24 11.69
C ILE A 127 1.27 5.74 11.68
N ASN A 128 1.17 5.12 12.86
CA ASN A 128 0.92 3.69 12.99
C ASN A 128 -0.27 3.47 13.93
N TRP A 129 -1.38 3.01 13.35
CA TRP A 129 -2.55 2.55 14.08
C TRP A 129 -2.39 1.06 14.39
N VAL A 130 -2.43 0.70 15.66
CA VAL A 130 -2.28 -0.68 16.13
C VAL A 130 -3.52 -1.07 16.92
N ALA A 131 -4.23 -2.10 16.46
CA ALA A 131 -5.43 -2.57 17.15
C ALA A 131 -5.09 -3.10 18.55
N SER A 132 -5.99 -2.86 19.50
CA SER A 132 -5.82 -3.39 20.86
C SER A 132 -5.99 -4.91 20.87
N PRO A 133 -5.11 -5.65 21.58
CA PRO A 133 -5.28 -7.08 21.79
C PRO A 133 -6.43 -7.41 22.74
N THR A 134 -6.86 -6.45 23.58
CA THR A 134 -7.77 -6.70 24.71
C THR A 134 -9.10 -5.98 24.61
N ALA A 135 -9.19 -4.90 23.82
CA ALA A 135 -10.40 -4.13 23.64
C ALA A 135 -10.84 -4.09 22.18
N GLN A 136 -12.06 -4.55 21.90
CA GLN A 136 -12.65 -4.45 20.57
C GLN A 136 -12.83 -2.99 20.16
N HIS A 137 -12.60 -2.69 18.89
CA HIS A 137 -12.73 -1.34 18.30
C HIS A 137 -11.83 -0.26 18.93
N PHE A 138 -10.82 -0.65 19.70
CA PHE A 138 -9.86 0.27 20.27
C PHE A 138 -8.54 0.25 19.49
N TRP A 139 -8.03 1.44 19.17
CA TRP A 139 -6.76 1.62 18.49
C TRP A 139 -5.74 2.33 19.37
N HIS A 140 -4.51 1.82 19.39
CA HIS A 140 -3.33 2.54 19.85
C HIS A 140 -2.74 3.32 18.69
N LEU A 141 -2.43 4.59 18.91
CA LEU A 141 -1.72 5.43 17.94
C LEU A 141 -0.26 5.56 18.35
N PHE A 142 0.64 5.14 17.46
CA PHE A 142 2.07 5.34 17.60
C PHE A 142 2.56 6.33 16.55
N TYR A 143 3.15 7.42 17.05
CA TYR A 143 3.80 8.45 16.24
C TYR A 143 5.27 8.52 16.66
N PRO A 144 6.18 7.80 15.97
CA PRO A 144 7.60 7.87 16.28
C PRO A 144 8.13 9.24 15.85
N PHE A 145 8.39 10.11 16.83
CA PHE A 145 9.16 11.33 16.60
C PHE A 145 10.61 10.94 16.26
N SER A 146 11.08 11.28 15.06
CA SER A 146 12.51 11.45 14.83
C SER A 146 12.88 12.85 15.31
N GLU A 147 13.80 12.98 16.26
CA GLU A 147 14.19 14.25 16.91
C GLU A 147 14.69 15.38 15.97
N ASN A 148 14.83 15.14 14.66
CA ASN A 148 15.47 16.06 13.72
C ASN A 148 14.51 16.89 12.82
N GLN A 149 13.24 17.08 13.18
CA GLN A 149 12.33 17.96 12.42
C GLN A 149 11.59 19.00 13.27
N CYS A 150 12.26 19.56 14.29
CA CYS A 150 11.90 20.86 14.85
C CYS A 150 12.87 21.93 14.34
N TYR A 151 12.58 22.47 13.16
CA TYR A 151 12.96 23.83 12.82
C TYR A 151 11.68 24.57 12.46
N LEU A 152 11.15 25.32 13.43
CA LEU A 152 10.23 26.44 13.20
C LEU A 152 11.00 27.60 12.55
#